data_AF-A0A147BWZ3-F1
#
_entry.id   AF-A0A147BWZ3-F1
#
_cell.length_a   1.000
_cell.length_b   1.000
_cell.length_c   1.000
_cell.angle_alpha   90.00
_cell.angle_beta   90.00
_cell.angle_gamma   90.00
#
_symmetry.space_group_name_H-M   'P 1'
#
loop_
_entity.id
_entity.type
_entity.pdbx_description
1 polymer ?
#
loop_
_entity_poly.entity_id
_entity_poly.type
_entity_poly.pdbx_seq_one_letter_code
_entity_poly.pdbx_strand_id
1 'polypeptide(L)'
;MSLLPCLLGCLFMLEAIGGGAAEDLDEKKYSIDAWRTIMQMGKDEYLLMYRSSKYDGRLGSVAKYVYMRLCEYNNTTQTAKIRFMHSDLSSAFLVGVTQRATVSPSPENKTNIIRFSNADSCNQGTDVLTADYEVLYSNYESCFVLKLLSTEEKRCEMWVKEGFEVYFETEPDKEPSDTEEYEMDDEDEGDVKGGIQRRWRGALGQCVQTYSDICGSLQYKIYEKEICSFSPIMKKTNTTTI
;
A
#
# COMPACT_ATOMS: atom_id res chain seq x y z
N MET A 1 7.02 -7.16 76.41
CA MET A 1 5.79 -7.53 75.69
C MET A 1 5.56 -6.50 74.59
N SER A 2 5.23 -6.97 73.38
CA SER A 2 4.77 -6.21 72.20
C SER A 2 5.72 -5.18 71.56
N LEU A 3 5.76 -4.98 70.25
CA LEU A 3 5.24 -5.66 69.05
C LEU A 3 5.90 -4.90 67.87
N LEU A 4 6.39 -5.61 66.86
CA LEU A 4 6.76 -5.02 65.56
C LEU A 4 5.49 -4.47 64.86
N PRO A 5 5.64 -3.52 63.90
CA PRO A 5 5.59 -3.97 62.51
C PRO A 5 6.58 -3.29 61.56
N CYS A 6 7.02 -4.12 60.60
CA CYS A 6 7.75 -3.78 59.39
C CYS A 6 7.02 -2.74 58.54
N LEU A 7 7.75 -1.74 58.04
CA LEU A 7 7.37 -0.98 56.85
C LEU A 7 8.57 -0.90 55.90
N LEU A 8 8.48 -1.72 54.85
CA LEU A 8 9.21 -1.57 53.59
C LEU A 8 8.92 -0.17 53.03
N GLY A 9 9.96 0.66 52.90
CA GLY A 9 9.94 1.86 52.07
C GLY A 9 10.85 1.63 50.86
N CYS A 10 10.26 1.23 49.74
CA CYS A 10 10.94 1.14 48.45
C CYS A 10 11.44 2.53 48.03
N LEU A 11 12.75 2.65 47.76
CA LEU A 11 13.32 3.74 46.98
C LEU A 11 12.69 3.69 45.58
N PHE A 12 11.91 4.71 45.21
CA PHE A 12 11.62 4.99 43.82
C PHE A 12 12.78 5.81 43.26
N MET A 13 13.60 5.18 42.41
CA MET A 13 14.51 5.89 41.53
C MET A 13 13.66 6.52 40.42
N LEU A 14 13.51 7.84 40.44
CA LEU A 14 13.03 8.61 39.30
C LEU A 14 14.19 8.71 38.31
N GLU A 15 14.23 7.81 37.33
CA GLU A 15 15.06 8.03 36.14
C GLU A 15 14.39 9.11 35.28
N ALA A 16 15.08 10.25 35.17
CA ALA A 16 14.76 11.28 34.22
C ALA A 16 14.89 10.69 32.81
N ILE A 17 13.75 10.49 32.14
CA ILE A 17 13.72 10.23 30.70
C ILE A 17 14.15 11.53 30.04
N GLY A 18 15.44 11.61 29.72
CA GLY A 18 15.98 12.64 28.83
C GLY A 18 15.25 12.54 27.50
N GLY A 19 14.42 13.54 27.22
CA GLY A 19 13.84 13.76 25.89
C GLY A 19 14.96 14.04 24.91
N GLY A 20 15.50 12.97 24.31
CA GLY A 20 16.19 13.08 23.03
C GLY A 20 15.15 13.52 22.02
N ALA A 21 15.26 14.77 21.54
CA ALA A 21 14.58 15.18 20.33
C ALA A 21 14.88 14.13 19.26
N ALA A 22 13.85 13.49 18.72
CA ALA A 22 14.00 12.67 17.53
C ALA A 22 14.67 13.56 16.49
N GLU A 23 15.85 13.14 16.02
CA GLU A 23 16.44 13.77 14.84
C GLU A 23 15.36 13.76 13.77
N ASP A 24 15.06 14.94 13.24
CA ASP A 24 14.00 15.17 12.25
C ASP A 24 14.43 14.49 10.94
N LEU A 25 14.24 13.16 10.90
CA LEU A 25 14.52 12.34 9.74
C LEU A 25 13.53 12.77 8.67
N ASP A 26 14.03 13.28 7.53
CA ASP A 26 13.20 13.63 6.38
C ASP A 26 12.37 12.41 5.95
N GLU A 27 11.11 12.37 6.41
CA GLU A 27 10.21 11.22 6.24
C GLU A 27 10.10 10.82 4.76
N LYS A 28 10.14 11.80 3.84
CA LYS A 28 10.12 11.52 2.40
C LYS A 28 11.35 10.74 1.95
N LYS A 29 12.54 11.08 2.44
CA LYS A 29 13.78 10.38 2.10
C LYS A 29 13.76 8.93 2.55
N TYR A 30 13.09 8.63 3.65
CA TYR A 30 13.00 7.27 4.18
C TYR A 30 11.89 6.46 3.55
N SER A 31 10.84 7.08 3.00
CA SER A 31 9.63 6.42 2.47
C SER A 31 9.61 6.13 0.96
N ILE A 32 10.73 6.29 0.26
CA ILE A 32 10.82 6.06 -1.20
C ILE A 32 11.78 4.93 -1.60
N ASP A 33 12.39 4.23 -0.66
CA ASP A 33 13.25 3.08 -0.95
C ASP A 33 12.46 1.98 -1.69
N ALA A 34 12.80 1.80 -2.97
CA ALA A 34 12.14 0.86 -3.87
C ALA A 34 12.35 -0.60 -3.46
N TRP A 35 13.57 -0.97 -3.03
CA TRP A 35 13.85 -2.35 -2.65
C TRP A 35 13.12 -2.70 -1.36
N ARG A 36 13.16 -1.80 -0.36
CA ARG A 36 12.41 -1.97 0.89
C ARG A 36 10.90 -2.04 0.64
N THR A 37 10.38 -1.27 -0.32
CA THR A 37 8.97 -1.32 -0.75
C THR A 37 8.60 -2.68 -1.35
N ILE A 38 9.51 -3.34 -2.08
CA ILE A 38 9.28 -4.71 -2.55
C ILE A 38 9.31 -5.69 -1.37
N MET A 39 10.31 -5.57 -0.51
CA MET A 39 10.54 -6.50 0.59
C MET A 39 9.45 -6.44 1.67
N GLN A 40 8.78 -5.29 1.84
CA GLN A 40 7.65 -5.15 2.77
C GLN A 40 6.51 -6.14 2.45
N MET A 41 6.38 -6.59 1.20
CA MET A 41 5.32 -7.50 0.82
C MET A 41 5.42 -8.83 1.55
N GLY A 42 6.64 -9.29 1.87
CA GLY A 42 6.86 -10.52 2.61
C GLY A 42 6.08 -11.71 2.04
N LYS A 43 5.14 -12.23 2.83
CA LYS A 43 4.19 -13.30 2.44
C LYS A 43 2.77 -12.80 2.24
N ASP A 44 2.55 -11.50 2.43
CA ASP A 44 1.23 -10.88 2.40
C ASP A 44 0.81 -10.57 0.97
N GLU A 45 -0.51 -10.52 0.74
CA GLU A 45 -1.09 -10.03 -0.51
C GLU A 45 -1.33 -8.52 -0.39
N TYR A 46 -1.04 -7.79 -1.47
CA TYR A 46 -1.31 -6.36 -1.57
C TYR A 46 -2.35 -6.12 -2.66
N LEU A 47 -3.45 -5.51 -2.26
CA LEU A 47 -4.62 -5.19 -3.07
C LEU A 47 -4.43 -3.83 -3.75
N LEU A 48 -4.74 -3.76 -5.04
CA LEU A 48 -4.82 -2.49 -5.75
C LEU A 48 -6.14 -1.81 -5.39
N MET A 49 -6.08 -0.72 -4.64
CA MET A 49 -7.27 -0.01 -4.20
C MET A 49 -7.71 1.02 -5.24
N TYR A 50 -6.78 1.83 -5.73
CA TYR A 50 -7.07 2.92 -6.67
C TYR A 50 -6.05 3.04 -7.79
N ARG A 51 -6.55 3.48 -8.95
CA ARG A 51 -5.73 3.97 -10.07
C ARG A 51 -6.18 5.36 -10.50
N SER A 52 -5.25 6.14 -11.08
CA SER A 52 -5.58 7.44 -11.68
C SER A 52 -5.97 7.30 -13.16
N SER A 53 -5.86 6.10 -13.73
CA SER A 53 -6.36 5.76 -15.06
C SER A 53 -7.23 4.50 -15.03
N LYS A 54 -8.27 4.48 -15.88
CA LYS A 54 -9.16 3.32 -16.02
C LYS A 54 -8.45 2.09 -16.58
N TYR A 55 -7.52 2.30 -17.51
CA TYR A 55 -6.79 1.24 -18.21
C TYR A 55 -5.42 0.97 -17.57
N ASP A 56 -5.10 -0.31 -17.40
CA ASP A 56 -3.77 -0.81 -17.06
C ASP A 56 -3.27 -1.70 -18.20
N GLY A 57 -2.27 -1.20 -18.94
CA GLY A 57 -1.68 -1.91 -20.07
C GLY A 57 -1.00 -3.22 -19.70
N ARG A 58 -0.56 -3.38 -18.45
CA ARG A 58 0.02 -4.63 -17.95
C ARG A 58 -1.01 -5.76 -17.89
N LEU A 59 -2.27 -5.43 -17.65
CA LEU A 59 -3.35 -6.39 -17.42
C LEU A 59 -4.25 -6.58 -18.66
N GLY A 60 -3.99 -5.83 -19.73
CA GLY A 60 -4.70 -5.93 -21.02
C GLY A 60 -6.20 -5.58 -20.97
N SER A 61 -6.70 -5.06 -19.85
CA SER A 61 -8.13 -4.86 -19.61
C SER A 61 -8.41 -3.86 -18.49
N VAL A 62 -9.69 -3.51 -18.31
CA VAL A 62 -10.19 -2.81 -17.11
C VAL A 62 -10.31 -3.83 -15.97
N ALA A 63 -9.19 -4.40 -15.58
CA ALA A 63 -9.14 -5.44 -14.56
C ALA A 63 -9.70 -4.93 -13.23
N LYS A 64 -10.57 -5.73 -12.63
CA LYS A 64 -11.09 -5.58 -11.26
C LYS A 64 -10.46 -6.62 -10.35
N TYR A 65 -10.49 -6.36 -9.05
CA TYR A 65 -9.88 -7.22 -8.04
C TYR A 65 -8.45 -7.63 -8.40
N VAL A 66 -7.53 -6.67 -8.31
CA VAL A 66 -6.12 -6.90 -8.60
C VAL A 66 -5.37 -7.03 -7.29
N TYR A 67 -4.57 -8.08 -7.15
CA TYR A 67 -3.61 -8.19 -6.06
C TYR A 67 -2.25 -8.61 -6.58
N MET A 68 -1.22 -8.27 -5.82
CA MET A 68 0.14 -8.75 -6.05
C MET A 68 0.67 -9.47 -4.82
N ARG A 69 1.59 -10.40 -5.06
CA ARG A 69 2.36 -11.05 -4.01
C ARG A 69 3.80 -11.30 -4.45
N LEU A 70 4.71 -11.24 -3.49
CA LEU A 70 6.10 -11.60 -3.69
C LEU A 70 6.24 -13.14 -3.68
N CYS A 71 6.85 -13.71 -4.71
CA CYS A 71 7.07 -15.16 -4.83
C CYS A 71 8.50 -15.55 -4.45
N GLU A 72 9.48 -14.90 -5.06
CA GLU A 72 10.91 -15.16 -4.90
C GLU A 72 11.66 -13.84 -4.95
N TYR A 73 12.78 -13.74 -4.25
CA TYR A 73 13.65 -12.58 -4.34
C TYR A 73 15.12 -12.96 -4.19
N ASN A 74 15.99 -12.08 -4.68
CA ASN A 74 17.43 -12.16 -4.52
C ASN A 74 17.93 -10.78 -4.06
N ASN A 75 18.39 -10.71 -2.81
CA ASN A 75 18.91 -9.48 -2.21
C ASN A 75 20.18 -8.97 -2.88
N THR A 76 21.04 -9.88 -3.38
CA THR A 76 22.31 -9.52 -4.00
C THR A 76 22.09 -8.76 -5.31
N THR A 77 21.12 -9.21 -6.11
CA THR A 77 20.80 -8.59 -7.40
C THR A 77 19.66 -7.59 -7.33
N GLN A 78 19.01 -7.44 -6.16
CA GLN A 78 17.79 -6.65 -5.97
C GLN A 78 16.72 -6.96 -7.03
N THR A 79 16.50 -8.25 -7.25
CA THR A 79 15.48 -8.77 -8.18
C THR A 79 14.44 -9.59 -7.44
N ALA A 80 13.18 -9.47 -7.83
CA ALA A 80 12.06 -10.21 -7.27
C ALA A 80 11.12 -10.73 -8.36
N LYS A 81 10.52 -11.91 -8.15
CA LYS A 81 9.38 -12.39 -8.92
C LYS A 81 8.10 -12.02 -8.19
N ILE A 82 7.27 -11.21 -8.84
CA ILE A 82 5.98 -10.76 -8.31
C ILE A 82 4.88 -11.36 -9.17
N ARG A 83 3.92 -12.02 -8.52
CA ARG A 83 2.73 -12.54 -9.19
C ARG A 83 1.60 -11.55 -9.03
N PHE A 84 1.10 -11.07 -10.15
CA PHE A 84 -0.11 -10.28 -10.26
C PHE A 84 -1.27 -11.21 -10.58
N MET A 85 -2.36 -11.04 -9.86
CA MET A 85 -3.58 -11.80 -10.06
C MET A 85 -4.72 -10.80 -10.23
N HIS A 86 -5.59 -11.05 -11.20
CA HIS A 86 -6.75 -10.20 -11.42
C HIS A 86 -7.98 -10.99 -11.86
N SER A 87 -9.16 -10.41 -11.65
CA SER A 87 -10.37 -10.90 -12.33
C SER A 87 -10.32 -10.52 -13.81
N ASP A 88 -10.74 -11.45 -14.66
CA ASP A 88 -10.97 -11.20 -16.07
C ASP A 88 -12.46 -11.42 -16.36
N LEU A 89 -13.11 -10.50 -17.07
CA LEU A 89 -14.52 -10.61 -17.42
C LEU A 89 -14.78 -11.81 -18.35
N SER A 90 -13.76 -12.30 -19.05
CA SER A 90 -13.86 -13.45 -19.93
C SER A 90 -13.72 -14.80 -19.20
N SER A 91 -13.36 -14.80 -17.92
CA SER A 91 -13.09 -16.00 -17.13
C SER A 91 -13.77 -15.92 -15.76
N ALA A 92 -14.57 -16.93 -15.39
CA ALA A 92 -14.62 -17.33 -13.98
C ALA A 92 -13.20 -17.81 -13.64
N PHE A 93 -12.59 -17.64 -12.49
CA PHE A 93 -11.13 -17.82 -12.22
C PHE A 93 -10.30 -16.56 -12.43
N LEU A 94 -9.35 -16.38 -11.52
CA LEU A 94 -8.38 -15.31 -11.56
C LEU A 94 -7.29 -15.62 -12.58
N VAL A 95 -6.96 -14.63 -13.40
CA VAL A 95 -5.85 -14.69 -14.33
C VAL A 95 -4.59 -14.19 -13.64
N GLY A 96 -3.48 -14.90 -13.85
CA GLY A 96 -2.21 -14.63 -13.20
C GLY A 96 -1.09 -14.35 -14.18
N VAL A 97 -0.35 -13.28 -13.95
CA VAL A 97 0.89 -12.95 -14.68
C VAL A 97 2.03 -12.83 -13.68
N THR A 98 3.17 -13.44 -14.01
CA THR A 98 4.39 -13.27 -13.22
C THR A 98 5.29 -12.26 -13.91
N GLN A 99 5.78 -11.28 -13.14
CA GLN A 99 6.71 -10.27 -13.59
C GLN A 99 7.97 -10.28 -12.73
N ARG A 100 9.09 -9.92 -13.35
CA ARG A 100 10.32 -9.62 -12.63
C ARG A 100 10.33 -8.15 -12.24
N ALA A 101 10.40 -7.86 -10.95
CA ALA A 101 10.77 -6.55 -10.46
C ALA A 101 12.29 -6.48 -10.26
N THR A 102 12.89 -5.39 -10.72
CA THR A 102 14.32 -5.09 -10.55
C THR A 102 14.48 -3.69 -10.02
N VAL A 103 15.34 -3.53 -9.03
CA VAL A 103 15.73 -2.24 -8.47
C VAL A 103 17.22 -2.06 -8.75
N SER A 104 17.59 -0.99 -9.46
CA SER A 104 18.98 -0.74 -9.79
C SER A 104 19.78 -0.44 -8.53
N PRO A 105 20.88 -1.17 -8.25
CA PRO A 105 21.74 -0.84 -7.12
C PRO A 105 22.22 0.60 -7.25
N SER A 106 22.05 1.39 -6.19
CA SER A 106 22.61 2.74 -6.10
C SER A 106 23.62 2.78 -4.95
N PRO A 107 24.64 3.66 -5.00
CA PRO A 107 25.66 3.74 -3.95
C PRO A 107 25.06 3.96 -2.54
N GLU A 108 23.88 4.58 -2.47
CA GLU A 108 23.15 4.82 -1.23
C GLU A 108 22.01 3.82 -0.97
N ASN A 109 21.76 2.85 -1.86
CA ASN A 109 20.56 1.98 -1.85
C ASN A 109 19.23 2.75 -1.76
N LYS A 110 19.17 3.96 -2.33
CA LYS A 110 18.00 4.87 -2.29
C LYS A 110 17.50 5.21 -3.68
N THR A 111 17.42 4.22 -4.55
CA THR A 111 16.60 4.42 -5.77
C THR A 111 15.13 4.29 -5.37
N ASN A 112 14.30 5.14 -5.96
CA ASN A 112 12.85 5.05 -5.85
C ASN A 112 12.22 4.40 -7.08
N ILE A 113 13.01 3.81 -7.98
CA ILE A 113 12.50 3.22 -9.22
C ILE A 113 12.48 1.69 -9.12
N ILE A 114 11.32 1.12 -9.38
CA ILE A 114 11.09 -0.30 -9.61
C ILE A 114 10.83 -0.52 -11.11
N ARG A 115 11.66 -1.32 -11.76
CA ARG A 115 11.41 -1.77 -13.14
C ARG A 115 10.71 -3.12 -13.12
N PHE A 116 9.50 -3.17 -13.66
CA PHE A 116 8.79 -4.42 -13.93
C PHE A 116 9.09 -4.91 -15.35
N SER A 117 9.32 -6.21 -15.51
CA SER A 117 9.44 -6.85 -16.82
C SER A 117 8.70 -8.18 -16.88
N ASN A 118 8.34 -8.56 -18.10
CA ASN A 118 7.68 -9.81 -18.44
C ASN A 118 8.68 -10.97 -18.72
N ALA A 119 9.97 -10.76 -18.46
CA ALA A 119 11.07 -11.67 -18.85
C ALA A 119 10.97 -13.10 -18.29
N ASP A 120 10.18 -13.30 -17.22
CA ASP A 120 9.96 -14.61 -16.59
C ASP A 120 8.63 -15.27 -17.02
N SER A 121 7.94 -14.73 -18.03
CA SER A 121 6.67 -15.29 -18.52
C SER A 121 6.90 -16.37 -19.58
N CYS A 122 6.40 -17.58 -19.36
CA CYS A 122 6.61 -18.73 -20.24
C CYS A 122 5.95 -18.62 -21.62
N ASN A 123 5.06 -17.63 -21.82
CA ASN A 123 4.16 -17.54 -22.97
C ASN A 123 4.49 -16.39 -23.92
N GLN A 124 5.63 -15.72 -23.77
CA GLN A 124 6.00 -14.62 -24.65
C GLN A 124 7.03 -15.02 -25.70
N GLY A 125 6.86 -14.45 -26.89
CA GLY A 125 7.88 -14.46 -27.94
C GLY A 125 9.13 -13.69 -27.51
N THR A 126 9.92 -13.25 -28.49
CA THR A 126 11.25 -12.63 -28.25
C THR A 126 11.23 -11.26 -27.56
N ASP A 127 10.05 -10.65 -27.35
CA ASP A 127 9.94 -9.25 -26.92
C ASP A 127 9.78 -9.11 -25.41
N VAL A 128 10.84 -8.63 -24.75
CA VAL A 128 10.83 -8.26 -23.33
C VAL A 128 10.27 -6.84 -23.17
N LEU A 129 9.07 -6.73 -22.62
CA LEU A 129 8.44 -5.46 -22.28
C LEU A 129 8.85 -5.07 -20.86
N THR A 130 9.11 -3.77 -20.68
CA THR A 130 9.49 -3.19 -19.40
C THR A 130 8.63 -1.98 -19.07
N ALA A 131 8.43 -1.73 -17.78
CA ALA A 131 7.73 -0.57 -17.26
C ALA A 131 8.41 -0.08 -15.98
N ASP A 132 8.73 1.21 -15.94
CA ASP A 132 9.37 1.83 -14.78
C ASP A 132 8.34 2.55 -13.92
N TYR A 133 8.34 2.22 -12.64
CA TYR A 133 7.50 2.82 -11.63
C TYR A 133 8.35 3.52 -10.58
N GLU A 134 7.99 4.76 -10.30
CA GLU A 134 8.50 5.55 -9.17
C GLU A 134 7.67 5.24 -7.92
N VAL A 135 8.34 4.91 -6.81
CA VAL A 135 7.75 4.86 -5.48
C VAL A 135 7.61 6.29 -4.97
N LEU A 136 6.38 6.76 -4.88
CA LEU A 136 6.06 8.09 -4.37
C LEU A 136 6.06 8.11 -2.83
N TYR A 137 5.59 7.01 -2.23
CA TYR A 137 5.59 6.81 -0.79
C TYR A 137 5.36 5.32 -0.47
N SER A 138 5.95 4.86 0.61
CA SER A 138 5.74 3.55 1.23
C SER A 138 5.88 3.70 2.73
N ASN A 139 4.94 3.14 3.48
CA ASN A 139 5.06 3.08 4.95
C ASN A 139 5.84 1.84 5.43
N TYR A 140 6.24 0.96 4.51
CA TYR A 140 6.96 -0.30 4.79
C TYR A 140 6.20 -1.31 5.64
N GLU A 141 4.88 -1.19 5.73
CA GLU A 141 4.06 -2.01 6.61
C GLU A 141 2.75 -2.45 5.94
N SER A 142 1.99 -1.50 5.39
CA SER A 142 0.61 -1.74 4.97
C SER A 142 0.18 -1.02 3.70
N CYS A 143 0.94 -0.04 3.19
CA CYS A 143 0.59 0.62 1.94
C CYS A 143 1.77 1.27 1.23
N PHE A 144 1.62 1.40 -0.09
CA PHE A 144 2.54 2.14 -0.94
C PHE A 144 1.85 2.73 -2.16
N VAL A 145 2.43 3.79 -2.70
CA VAL A 145 1.96 4.53 -3.86
C VAL A 145 3.03 4.48 -4.95
N LEU A 146 2.65 4.01 -6.14
CA LEU A 146 3.50 3.96 -7.30
C LEU A 146 3.01 4.93 -8.39
N LYS A 147 3.93 5.39 -9.23
CA LYS A 147 3.65 6.19 -10.43
C LYS A 147 4.44 5.64 -11.61
N LEU A 148 3.74 5.31 -12.70
CA LEU A 148 4.37 4.90 -13.96
C LEU A 148 5.09 6.10 -14.62
N LEU A 149 6.32 5.89 -15.07
CA LEU A 149 7.17 6.93 -15.65
C LEU A 149 7.05 7.09 -17.18
N SER A 150 6.47 6.11 -17.88
CA SER A 150 6.46 6.06 -19.36
C SER A 150 5.32 6.83 -20.03
N THR A 151 4.50 7.57 -19.28
CA THR A 151 3.30 8.24 -19.79
C THR A 151 3.29 9.73 -19.44
N GLU A 152 2.85 10.57 -20.37
CA GLU A 152 2.61 12.00 -20.11
C GLU A 152 1.49 12.20 -19.07
N GLU A 153 0.48 11.33 -19.10
CA GLU A 153 -0.53 11.24 -18.04
C GLU A 153 0.06 10.60 -16.78
N LYS A 154 -0.19 11.20 -15.61
CA LYS A 154 0.18 10.63 -14.32
C LYS A 154 -0.64 9.36 -14.07
N ARG A 155 -0.03 8.19 -14.25
CA ARG A 155 -0.64 6.89 -13.93
C ARG A 155 -0.12 6.39 -12.60
N CYS A 156 -0.92 6.58 -11.56
CA CYS A 156 -0.61 6.19 -10.21
C CYS A 156 -1.44 5.00 -9.75
N GLU A 157 -0.85 4.20 -8.87
CA GLU A 157 -1.45 3.03 -8.25
C GLU A 157 -1.28 3.14 -6.74
N MET A 158 -2.36 2.94 -5.98
CA MET A 158 -2.31 2.81 -4.52
C MET A 158 -2.55 1.36 -4.12
N TRP A 159 -1.55 0.78 -3.48
CA TRP A 159 -1.53 -0.62 -3.05
C TRP A 159 -1.62 -0.70 -1.54
N VAL A 160 -2.45 -1.61 -1.04
CA VAL A 160 -2.76 -1.77 0.38
C VAL A 160 -2.72 -3.25 0.75
N LYS A 161 -2.07 -3.57 1.87
CA LYS A 161 -1.99 -4.93 2.41
C LYS A 161 -3.38 -5.48 2.74
N GLU A 162 -3.61 -6.75 2.43
CA GLU A 162 -4.83 -7.46 2.83
C GLU A 162 -5.07 -7.36 4.35
N GLY A 163 -6.32 -7.12 4.75
CA GLY A 163 -6.75 -6.77 6.10
C GLY A 163 -6.91 -5.26 6.33
N PHE A 164 -6.35 -4.41 5.47
CA PHE A 164 -6.48 -2.95 5.54
C PHE A 164 -7.45 -2.38 4.50
N GLU A 165 -8.05 -3.20 3.64
CA GLU A 165 -9.07 -2.77 2.67
C GLU A 165 -10.36 -2.30 3.33
N VAL A 166 -10.65 -2.74 4.56
CA VAL A 166 -11.86 -2.38 5.32
C VAL A 166 -12.03 -0.88 5.48
N TYR A 167 -10.92 -0.14 5.56
CA TYR A 167 -10.95 1.30 5.66
C TYR A 167 -11.56 1.95 4.39
N PHE A 168 -11.53 1.25 3.25
CA PHE A 168 -12.05 1.68 1.93
C PHE A 168 -13.43 1.14 1.58
N GLU A 169 -14.08 0.39 2.48
CA GLU A 169 -15.37 -0.25 2.18
C GLU A 169 -16.56 0.70 2.24
N THR A 170 -16.59 1.65 3.18
CA THR A 170 -17.60 2.71 3.16
C THR A 170 -17.31 3.68 2.00
N GLU A 171 -18.31 4.11 1.24
CA GLU A 171 -18.08 5.27 0.37
C GLU A 171 -17.75 6.49 1.26
N PRO A 172 -17.13 7.56 0.76
CA PRO A 172 -17.27 8.85 1.42
C PRO A 172 -18.77 9.14 1.41
N ASP A 173 -19.47 8.68 2.45
CA ASP A 173 -20.86 9.04 2.66
C ASP A 173 -20.92 10.55 2.52
N LYS A 174 -21.88 10.99 1.70
CA LYS A 174 -22.27 12.39 1.51
C LYS A 174 -22.05 13.14 2.82
N GLU A 175 -21.49 14.34 2.72
CA GLU A 175 -21.40 15.30 3.82
C GLU A 175 -22.53 15.05 4.81
N PRO A 176 -22.24 14.76 6.10
CA PRO A 176 -23.30 14.64 7.07
C PRO A 176 -24.12 15.92 6.94
N SER A 177 -25.38 15.79 6.51
CA SER A 177 -26.28 16.92 6.43
C SER A 177 -26.31 17.54 7.81
N ASP A 178 -25.90 18.81 7.91
CA ASP A 178 -25.77 19.62 9.12
C ASP A 178 -26.95 19.41 10.08
N THR A 179 -26.87 18.39 10.91
CA THR A 179 -27.82 18.08 11.98
C THR A 179 -27.19 17.01 12.84
N GLU A 180 -26.18 17.42 13.62
CA GLU A 180 -26.11 17.16 15.05
C GLU A 180 -24.90 17.94 15.59
N GLU A 181 -25.20 19.16 16.02
CA GLU A 181 -24.31 19.99 16.83
C GLU A 181 -23.97 19.23 18.11
N TYR A 182 -22.74 18.74 18.21
CA TYR A 182 -22.08 18.57 19.49
C TYR A 182 -21.06 19.69 19.61
N GLU A 183 -21.41 20.68 20.41
CA GLU A 183 -20.53 21.78 20.82
C GLU A 183 -19.24 21.22 21.43
N MET A 184 -18.09 21.60 20.87
CA MET A 184 -16.88 21.89 21.65
C MET A 184 -15.88 22.69 20.82
N ASP A 185 -15.40 23.75 21.46
CA ASP A 185 -14.50 24.81 20.99
C ASP A 185 -13.24 24.30 20.28
N ASP A 186 -12.98 24.82 19.09
CA ASP A 186 -11.83 25.69 18.79
C ASP A 186 -11.81 26.01 17.29
N GLU A 187 -11.57 27.29 16.99
CA GLU A 187 -11.54 27.89 15.67
C GLU A 187 -10.51 27.21 14.75
N ASP A 188 -10.97 26.61 13.64
CA ASP A 188 -10.15 26.51 12.44
C ASP A 188 -11.05 26.56 11.20
N GLU A 189 -11.17 27.77 10.65
CA GLU A 189 -11.81 28.03 9.37
C GLU A 189 -11.00 27.42 8.23
N GLY A 190 -11.59 26.43 7.56
CA GLY A 190 -11.34 26.18 6.15
C GLY A 190 -10.30 25.11 5.82
N ASP A 191 -10.74 23.87 5.66
CA ASP A 191 -10.34 23.10 4.47
C ASP A 191 -11.27 21.89 4.27
N VAL A 192 -11.78 21.73 3.05
CA VAL A 192 -12.53 20.53 2.59
C VAL A 192 -11.66 19.26 2.71
N LYS A 193 -10.35 19.39 2.99
CA LYS A 193 -9.43 18.31 3.36
C LYS A 193 -9.71 17.64 4.71
N GLY A 194 -10.39 18.32 5.64
CA GLY A 194 -10.58 17.81 7.00
C GLY A 194 -11.34 16.48 7.10
N GLY A 195 -12.37 16.27 6.27
CA GLY A 195 -13.19 15.05 6.30
C GLY A 195 -12.45 13.79 5.80
N ILE A 196 -11.69 13.93 4.72
CA ILE A 196 -10.87 12.85 4.15
C ILE A 196 -9.76 12.46 5.13
N GLN A 197 -9.09 13.46 5.73
CA GLN A 197 -7.98 13.21 6.64
C GLN A 197 -8.40 12.49 7.92
N ARG A 198 -9.60 12.77 8.48
CA ARG A 198 -10.08 12.11 9.71
C ARG A 198 -10.30 10.61 9.54
N ARG A 199 -10.79 10.17 8.37
CA ARG A 199 -11.13 8.76 8.10
C ARG A 199 -9.91 7.87 7.93
N TRP A 200 -8.84 8.41 7.34
CA TRP A 200 -7.62 7.67 7.03
C TRP A 200 -6.51 7.84 8.07
N ARG A 201 -6.81 8.47 9.22
CA ARG A 201 -5.85 8.60 10.32
C ARG A 201 -5.34 7.21 10.73
N GLY A 202 -4.02 7.10 10.90
CA GLY A 202 -3.33 5.85 11.20
C GLY A 202 -2.51 5.35 10.01
N ALA A 203 -2.38 4.02 9.88
CA ALA A 203 -1.39 3.38 9.01
C ALA A 203 -1.48 3.76 7.51
N LEU A 204 -2.64 4.19 7.02
CA LEU A 204 -2.89 4.46 5.59
C LEU A 204 -2.88 5.95 5.21
N GLY A 205 -2.94 6.86 6.19
CA GLY A 205 -3.21 8.28 5.96
C GLY A 205 -2.22 8.92 4.99
N GLN A 206 -0.94 8.62 5.16
CA GLN A 206 0.12 9.21 4.34
C GLN A 206 0.13 8.66 2.90
N CYS A 207 -0.29 7.42 2.67
CA CYS A 207 -0.48 6.89 1.31
C CYS A 207 -1.64 7.60 0.60
N VAL A 208 -2.77 7.78 1.30
CA VAL A 208 -3.94 8.49 0.76
C VAL A 208 -3.59 9.94 0.46
N GLN A 209 -2.87 10.61 1.37
CA GLN A 209 -2.43 11.98 1.20
C GLN A 209 -1.48 12.12 0.00
N THR A 210 -0.43 11.30 -0.05
CA THR A 210 0.54 11.31 -1.16
C THR A 210 -0.14 11.06 -2.50
N TYR A 211 -1.03 10.08 -2.56
CA TYR A 211 -1.81 9.80 -3.76
C TYR A 211 -2.63 11.03 -4.18
N SER A 212 -3.38 11.61 -3.24
CA SER A 212 -4.28 12.73 -3.53
C SER A 212 -3.52 13.97 -4.02
N ASP A 213 -2.38 14.28 -3.38
CA ASP A 213 -1.58 15.46 -3.71
C ASP A 213 -0.87 15.33 -5.07
N ILE A 214 -0.35 14.13 -5.39
CA ILE A 214 0.47 13.95 -6.58
C ILE A 214 -0.37 13.52 -7.78
N CYS A 215 -1.34 12.64 -7.56
CA CYS A 215 -2.08 11.91 -8.58
C CYS A 215 -3.51 12.40 -8.75
N GLY A 216 -3.97 13.31 -7.88
CA GLY A 216 -5.32 13.85 -7.88
C GLY A 216 -6.31 12.99 -7.10
N SER A 217 -7.60 13.27 -7.26
CA SER A 217 -8.67 12.57 -6.55
C SER A 217 -8.64 11.04 -6.78
N LEU A 218 -9.11 10.28 -5.79
CA LEU A 218 -9.29 8.82 -5.82
C LEU A 218 -10.38 8.39 -6.82
N GLN A 219 -10.12 8.50 -8.13
CA GLN A 219 -11.16 8.38 -9.18
C GLN A 219 -11.53 6.94 -9.52
N TYR A 220 -10.56 6.04 -9.73
CA TYR A 220 -10.84 4.68 -10.21
C TYR A 220 -10.58 3.66 -9.11
N LYS A 221 -11.63 3.36 -8.34
CA LYS A 221 -11.62 2.25 -7.37
C LYS A 221 -11.56 0.90 -8.11
N ILE A 222 -10.55 0.11 -7.77
CA ILE A 222 -10.28 -1.20 -8.40
C ILE A 222 -10.73 -2.35 -7.51
N TYR A 223 -10.61 -2.18 -6.20
CA TYR A 223 -11.11 -3.13 -5.21
C TYR A 223 -12.61 -2.92 -4.96
N GLU A 224 -13.39 -3.98 -5.16
CA GLU A 224 -14.83 -4.01 -4.91
C GLU A 224 -15.16 -5.26 -4.09
N LYS A 225 -15.45 -5.09 -2.81
CA LYS A 225 -15.60 -6.20 -1.84
C LYS A 225 -16.47 -7.33 -2.37
N GLU A 226 -17.59 -7.02 -3.02
CA GLU A 226 -18.51 -8.02 -3.57
C GLU A 226 -17.80 -8.92 -4.60
N ILE A 227 -17.13 -8.33 -5.59
CA ILE A 227 -16.32 -9.07 -6.59
C ILE A 227 -15.18 -9.83 -5.90
N CYS A 228 -14.56 -9.22 -4.90
CA CYS A 228 -13.39 -9.78 -4.20
C CYS A 228 -13.78 -10.95 -3.29
N SER A 229 -14.96 -10.92 -2.67
CA SER A 229 -15.46 -11.91 -1.71
C SER A 229 -15.91 -13.21 -2.36
N PHE A 230 -16.13 -13.23 -3.69
CA PHE A 230 -16.29 -14.47 -4.45
C PHE A 230 -14.96 -15.23 -4.65
N SER A 231 -13.83 -14.58 -4.39
CA SER A 231 -12.50 -15.14 -4.66
C SER A 231 -12.07 -16.31 -3.77
N PRO A 232 -12.46 -16.48 -2.50
CA PRO A 232 -12.13 -17.69 -1.74
C PRO A 232 -12.71 -18.96 -2.39
N ILE A 233 -13.88 -18.85 -3.01
CA ILE A 233 -14.53 -19.94 -3.75
C ILE A 233 -13.71 -20.24 -5.02
N MET A 234 -13.24 -19.22 -5.73
CA MET A 234 -12.34 -19.39 -6.89
C MET A 234 -10.91 -19.83 -6.52
N LYS A 235 -10.39 -19.44 -5.34
CA LYS A 235 -9.09 -19.83 -4.80
C LYS A 235 -9.08 -21.33 -4.44
N LYS A 236 -10.19 -21.88 -3.94
CA LYS A 236 -10.33 -23.33 -3.60
C LYS A 236 -10.36 -24.26 -4.81
N THR A 237 -10.96 -23.85 -5.93
CA THR A 237 -11.08 -24.73 -7.11
C THR A 237 -9.74 -25.00 -7.79
N ASN A 238 -8.78 -24.05 -7.71
CA ASN A 238 -7.43 -24.19 -8.27
C ASN A 238 -6.49 -25.09 -7.45
N THR A 239 -6.88 -25.52 -6.24
CA THR A 239 -6.06 -26.42 -5.41
C THR A 239 -6.44 -27.89 -5.56
N THR A 240 -7.48 -28.22 -6.32
CA THR A 240 -8.07 -29.58 -6.38
C THR A 240 -7.88 -30.25 -7.75
N THR A 241 -6.91 -29.82 -8.56
CA THR A 241 -6.58 -30.53 -9.81
C THR A 241 -5.12 -30.95 -9.79
N ILE A 242 -4.88 -32.10 -9.17
CA ILE A 242 -3.74 -33.01 -9.42
C ILE A 242 -4.37 -34.37 -9.73
#